data_AF-A0A7S3LC77-F1
#
_entry.id   AF-A0A7S3LC77-F1
#
_cell.length_a   1.000
_cell.length_b   1.000
_cell.length_c   1.000
_cell.angle_alpha   90.00
_cell.angle_beta   90.00
_cell.angle_gamma   90.00
#
_symmetry.space_group_name_H-M   'P 1'
#
loop_
_entity.id
_entity.type
_entity.pdbx_description
1 polymer ?
#
loop_
_entity_poly.entity_id
_entity_poly.type
_entity_poly.pdbx_seq_one_letter_code
_entity_poly.pdbx_strand_id
1 'polypeptide(L)'
;MMVTMMELLTRYYETFQEYIDQVHSLLPQNTGEPILFDTDHLVESVVKPAFQAAMALYAIHFGVIVPILDHVWPKKKSDTPEEALSRSRVAFQITNFIGNLVMTVVGFVIEFDARRNMGVNNVQYRIQGFDDFGILPAWQIGVQIWSFPLGLLMVEEDSIMLVHHVALAWTALLPCCFRAGFRWHAPFFFG
;
A
#
# COMPACT_ATOMS: atom_id res chain seq x y z
N MET A 1 22.49 9.17 8.19
CA MET A 1 21.04 9.03 7.92
C MET A 1 20.77 8.28 6.63
N MET A 2 21.31 8.71 5.47
CA MET A 2 21.10 8.01 4.18
C MET A 2 21.74 6.61 4.12
N VAL A 3 22.94 6.44 4.69
CA VAL A 3 23.64 5.13 4.80
C VAL A 3 22.81 4.13 5.62
N THR A 4 22.20 4.60 6.70
CA THR A 4 21.40 3.80 7.63
C THR A 4 20.10 3.30 6.99
N MET A 5 19.51 4.08 6.09
CA MET A 5 18.31 3.67 5.35
C MET A 5 18.64 2.64 4.27
N MET A 6 19.80 2.75 3.62
CA MET A 6 20.22 1.79 2.60
C MET A 6 20.57 0.43 3.22
N GLU A 7 21.27 0.41 4.36
CA GLU A 7 21.53 -0.80 5.15
C GLU A 7 20.23 -1.49 5.59
N LEU A 8 19.24 -0.70 6.02
CA LEU A 8 17.92 -1.20 6.38
C LEU A 8 17.24 -1.87 5.19
N LEU A 9 17.21 -1.21 4.02
CA LEU A 9 16.64 -1.74 2.78
C LEU A 9 17.34 -3.02 2.30
N THR A 10 18.67 -3.09 2.41
CA THR A 10 19.45 -4.28 2.06
C THR A 10 19.10 -5.45 2.97
N ARG A 11 19.06 -5.22 4.29
CA ARG A 11 18.70 -6.27 5.25
C ARG A 11 17.26 -6.74 5.09
N TYR A 12 16.37 -5.83 4.71
CA TYR A 12 15.01 -6.18 4.30
C TYR A 12 15.02 -7.08 3.07
N TYR A 13 15.75 -6.72 2.00
CA TYR A 13 15.85 -7.56 0.81
C TYR A 13 16.39 -8.97 1.11
N GLU A 14 17.42 -9.10 1.95
CA GLU A 14 17.97 -10.40 2.36
C GLU A 14 16.93 -11.25 3.11
N THR A 15 16.23 -10.65 4.07
CA THR A 15 15.16 -11.33 4.83
C THR A 15 14.01 -11.76 3.90
N PHE A 16 13.71 -10.96 2.86
CA PHE A 16 12.74 -11.31 1.84
C PHE A 16 13.14 -12.58 1.08
N GLN A 17 14.41 -12.65 0.65
CA GLN A 17 14.94 -13.79 -0.10
C GLN A 17 14.94 -15.07 0.74
N GLU A 18 15.31 -15.01 2.01
CA GLU A 18 15.23 -16.17 2.91
C GLU A 18 13.80 -16.70 3.06
N TYR A 19 12.82 -15.80 3.17
CA TYR A 19 11.40 -16.19 3.22
C TYR A 19 10.94 -16.84 1.92
N ILE A 20 11.34 -16.30 0.76
CA ILE A 20 11.07 -16.86 -0.57
C ILE A 20 11.58 -18.29 -0.65
N ASP A 21 12.83 -18.53 -0.26
CA ASP A 21 13.47 -19.86 -0.30
C ASP A 21 12.75 -20.86 0.60
N GLN A 22 12.33 -20.45 1.80
CA GLN A 22 11.54 -21.28 2.70
C GLN A 22 10.17 -21.63 2.10
N VAL A 23 9.48 -20.66 1.51
CA VAL A 23 8.18 -20.88 0.85
C VAL A 23 8.34 -21.83 -0.35
N HIS A 24 9.39 -21.68 -1.15
CA HIS A 24 9.72 -22.60 -2.24
C HIS A 24 9.96 -24.03 -1.76
N SER A 25 10.57 -24.22 -0.59
CA SER A 25 10.82 -25.54 -0.01
C SER A 25 9.55 -26.25 0.50
N LEU A 26 8.53 -25.47 0.86
CA LEU A 26 7.27 -25.95 1.45
C LEU A 26 6.16 -26.16 0.43
N LEU A 27 6.28 -25.59 -0.77
CA LEU A 27 5.27 -25.70 -1.80
C LEU A 27 5.45 -27.01 -2.60
N PRO A 28 4.36 -27.76 -2.86
CA PRO A 28 4.44 -28.98 -3.65
C PRO A 28 4.99 -28.64 -5.03
N GLN A 29 6.08 -29.30 -5.44
CA GLN A 29 6.83 -29.10 -6.69
C GLN A 29 6.01 -29.32 -7.99
N ASN A 30 4.69 -29.43 -7.91
CA ASN A 30 3.80 -29.98 -8.93
C ASN A 30 2.75 -28.99 -9.46
N THR A 31 2.86 -27.69 -9.20
CA THR A 31 1.89 -26.70 -9.72
C THR A 31 2.22 -26.19 -11.12
N GLY A 32 3.41 -26.45 -11.67
CA GLY A 32 3.81 -26.07 -13.03
C GLY A 32 4.04 -24.57 -13.26
N GLU A 33 3.49 -23.69 -12.41
CA GLU A 33 3.64 -22.24 -12.50
C GLU A 33 4.61 -21.67 -11.44
N PRO A 34 5.35 -20.59 -11.77
CA PRO A 34 6.22 -19.89 -10.83
C PRO A 34 5.44 -19.30 -9.64
N ILE A 35 6.02 -19.36 -8.44
CA ILE A 35 5.43 -18.79 -7.22
C ILE A 35 5.48 -17.26 -7.23
N LEU A 36 6.47 -16.70 -7.92
CA LEU A 36 6.60 -15.27 -8.16
C LEU A 36 5.92 -14.89 -9.46
N PHE A 37 5.37 -13.69 -9.50
CA PHE A 37 5.01 -13.08 -10.78
C PHE A 37 6.28 -12.74 -11.57
N ASP A 38 6.19 -12.87 -12.89
CA ASP A 38 7.22 -12.38 -13.78
C ASP A 38 7.32 -10.84 -13.70
N THR A 39 8.47 -10.32 -14.14
CA THR A 39 8.78 -8.89 -14.03
C THR A 39 7.76 -8.02 -14.78
N ASP A 40 7.27 -8.46 -15.94
CA ASP A 40 6.33 -7.69 -16.76
C ASP A 40 4.98 -7.58 -16.02
N HIS A 41 4.48 -8.67 -15.44
CA HIS A 41 3.29 -8.65 -14.61
C HIS A 41 3.46 -7.75 -13.39
N LEU A 42 4.61 -7.77 -12.70
CA LEU A 42 4.86 -6.88 -11.57
C LEU A 42 4.83 -5.41 -11.97
N VAL A 43 5.41 -5.07 -13.12
CA VAL A 43 5.40 -3.70 -13.63
C VAL A 43 3.98 -3.23 -13.93
N GLU A 44 3.20 -4.05 -14.65
CA GLU A 44 1.85 -3.69 -15.07
C GLU A 44 0.83 -3.70 -13.93
N SER A 45 0.87 -4.72 -13.08
CA SER A 45 -0.17 -4.97 -12.06
C SER A 45 0.15 -4.36 -10.70
N VAL A 46 1.42 -4.00 -10.44
CA VAL A 46 1.84 -3.47 -9.14
C VAL A 46 2.47 -2.09 -9.27
N VAL A 47 3.56 -1.96 -10.03
CA VAL A 47 4.33 -0.72 -10.08
C VAL A 47 3.50 0.42 -10.65
N LYS A 48 2.91 0.24 -11.85
CA LYS A 48 2.10 1.30 -12.46
C LYS A 48 0.90 1.70 -11.59
N PRO A 49 0.07 0.78 -11.06
CA PRO A 49 -1.04 1.16 -10.20
C PRO A 49 -0.60 1.83 -8.89
N ALA A 50 0.48 1.37 -8.27
CA ALA A 50 1.02 1.99 -7.06
C ALA A 50 1.45 3.44 -7.30
N PHE A 51 2.17 3.70 -8.39
CA PHE A 51 2.55 5.06 -8.77
C PHE A 51 1.32 5.92 -9.12
N GLN A 52 0.34 5.37 -9.84
CA GLN A 52 -0.90 6.08 -10.14
C GLN A 52 -1.68 6.45 -8.87
N ALA A 53 -1.79 5.52 -7.91
CA ALA A 53 -2.42 5.77 -6.62
C ALA A 53 -1.68 6.85 -5.83
N ALA A 54 -0.35 6.78 -5.75
CA ALA A 54 0.45 7.81 -5.09
C ALA A 54 0.23 9.19 -5.72
N MET A 55 0.30 9.28 -7.06
CA MET A 55 0.07 10.53 -7.80
C MET A 55 -1.36 11.07 -7.62
N ALA A 56 -2.36 10.19 -7.57
CA ALA A 56 -3.73 10.58 -7.28
C ALA A 56 -3.86 11.16 -5.87
N LEU A 57 -3.22 10.56 -4.86
CA LEU A 57 -3.21 11.07 -3.49
C LEU A 57 -2.46 12.40 -3.38
N TYR A 58 -1.34 12.57 -4.09
CA TYR A 58 -0.66 13.86 -4.21
C TYR A 58 -1.56 14.93 -4.80
N ALA A 59 -2.27 14.62 -5.89
CA ALA A 59 -3.20 15.54 -6.55
C ALA A 59 -4.39 15.89 -5.65
N ILE A 60 -4.96 14.92 -4.93
CA ILE A 60 -6.03 15.16 -3.95
C ILE A 60 -5.51 16.03 -2.80
N HIS A 61 -4.36 15.68 -2.24
CA HIS A 61 -3.78 16.40 -1.10
C HIS A 61 -3.52 17.88 -1.43
N PHE A 62 -2.72 18.14 -2.46
CA PHE A 62 -2.28 19.49 -2.79
C PHE A 62 -3.25 20.25 -3.70
N GLY A 63 -4.01 19.55 -4.53
CA GLY A 63 -4.95 20.16 -5.48
C GLY A 63 -6.35 20.37 -4.90
N VAL A 64 -6.74 19.64 -3.85
CA VAL A 64 -8.09 19.69 -3.29
C VAL A 64 -8.07 19.99 -1.80
N ILE A 65 -7.45 19.14 -0.98
CA ILE A 65 -7.57 19.22 0.48
C ILE A 65 -6.86 20.45 1.05
N VAL A 66 -5.61 20.71 0.67
CA VAL A 66 -4.88 21.89 1.11
C VAL A 66 -5.59 23.19 0.70
N PRO A 67 -6.04 23.38 -0.55
CA PRO A 67 -6.83 24.55 -0.94
C PRO A 67 -8.13 24.72 -0.14
N ILE A 68 -8.88 23.64 0.11
CA ILE A 68 -10.09 23.69 0.93
C ILE A 68 -9.75 24.14 2.35
N LEU A 69 -8.71 23.55 2.95
CA LEU A 69 -8.26 23.93 4.30
C LEU A 69 -7.76 25.36 4.37
N ASP A 70 -6.99 25.83 3.39
CA ASP A 70 -6.54 27.22 3.32
C ASP A 70 -7.72 28.19 3.13
N HIS A 71 -8.86 27.73 2.59
CA HIS A 71 -10.08 28.53 2.50
C HIS A 71 -10.89 28.55 3.82
N VAL A 72 -11.10 27.39 4.45
CA VAL A 72 -11.93 27.28 5.68
C VAL A 72 -11.15 27.59 6.96
N TRP A 73 -9.83 27.42 6.92
CA TRP A 73 -8.88 27.71 8.00
C TRP A 73 -7.71 28.53 7.43
N PRO A 74 -7.96 29.79 7.04
CA PRO A 74 -6.96 30.62 6.39
C PRO A 74 -5.77 30.91 7.30
N LYS A 75 -4.59 30.89 6.68
CA LYS A 75 -3.31 31.22 7.34
C LYS A 75 -3.35 32.67 7.82
N LYS A 76 -3.04 32.91 9.09
CA LYS A 76 -2.86 34.26 9.63
C LYS A 76 -1.38 34.59 9.66
N LYS A 77 -1.05 35.86 9.48
CA LYS A 77 0.35 36.34 9.56
C LYS A 77 0.97 36.09 10.94
N SER A 78 0.15 35.93 11.97
CA SER A 78 0.52 35.62 13.34
C SER A 78 0.57 34.12 13.64
N ASP A 79 0.36 33.25 12.65
CA ASP A 79 0.36 31.81 12.90
C ASP A 79 1.72 31.35 13.40
N THR A 80 1.67 30.58 14.48
CA THR A 80 2.82 29.88 15.02
C THR A 80 3.20 28.70 14.13
N PRO A 81 4.46 28.23 14.19
CA PRO A 81 4.86 26.99 13.51
C PRO A 81 3.98 25.78 13.88
N GLU A 82 3.52 25.72 15.12
CA GLU A 82 2.63 24.67 15.62
C GLU A 82 1.24 24.71 14.95
N GLU A 83 0.67 25.89 14.74
CA GLU A 83 -0.60 26.05 14.01
C GLU A 83 -0.46 25.65 12.54
N ALA A 84 0.66 25.99 11.91
CA ALA A 84 0.95 25.56 10.54
C ALA A 84 1.10 24.03 10.45
N LEU A 85 1.82 23.40 11.39
CA LEU A 85 1.99 21.96 11.47
C LEU A 85 0.65 21.24 11.72
N SER A 86 -0.18 21.78 12.62
CA SER A 86 -1.51 21.25 12.92
C SER A 86 -2.39 21.20 11.67
N ARG A 87 -2.40 22.26 10.84
CA ARG A 87 -3.12 22.24 9.56
C ARG A 87 -2.58 21.20 8.59
N SER A 88 -1.25 21.07 8.47
CA SER A 88 -0.63 20.02 7.63
C SER A 88 -1.05 18.62 8.08
N ARG A 89 -1.10 18.38 9.39
CA ARG A 89 -1.60 17.13 10.00
C ARG A 89 -3.05 16.86 9.62
N VAL A 90 -3.92 17.86 9.71
CA VAL A 90 -5.33 17.71 9.31
C VAL A 90 -5.45 17.41 7.81
N ALA A 91 -4.71 18.11 6.95
CA ALA A 91 -4.71 17.85 5.50
C ALA A 91 -4.28 16.41 5.19
N PHE A 92 -3.24 15.95 5.88
CA PHE A 92 -2.68 14.61 5.74
C PHE A 92 -3.68 13.55 6.19
N GLN A 93 -4.27 13.71 7.38
CA GLN A 93 -5.27 12.79 7.92
C GLN A 93 -6.51 12.68 7.04
N ILE A 94 -7.03 13.81 6.51
CA ILE A 94 -8.17 13.78 5.58
C ILE A 94 -7.81 13.03 4.29
N THR A 95 -6.63 13.28 3.74
CA THR A 95 -6.20 12.59 2.51
C THR A 95 -5.99 11.09 2.75
N ASN A 96 -5.36 10.73 3.87
CA ASN A 96 -5.18 9.35 4.26
C ASN A 96 -6.52 8.65 4.47
N PHE A 97 -7.49 9.31 5.10
CA PHE A 97 -8.85 8.81 5.24
C PHE A 97 -9.51 8.55 3.88
N ILE A 98 -9.39 9.48 2.93
CA ILE A 98 -9.91 9.30 1.57
C ILE A 98 -9.26 8.10 0.89
N GLY A 99 -7.94 7.97 0.97
CA GLY A 99 -7.21 6.84 0.37
C GLY A 99 -7.65 5.49 0.92
N ASN A 100 -7.80 5.39 2.25
CA ASN A 100 -8.29 4.18 2.90
C ASN A 100 -9.77 3.91 2.58
N LEU A 101 -10.62 4.95 2.54
CA LEU A 101 -12.03 4.80 2.17
C LEU A 101 -12.20 4.23 0.76
N VAL A 102 -11.38 4.68 -0.20
CA VAL A 102 -11.38 4.12 -1.57
C VAL A 102 -11.02 2.64 -1.52
N MET A 103 -9.97 2.26 -0.79
CA MET A 103 -9.61 0.85 -0.63
C MET A 103 -10.72 0.03 0.01
N THR A 104 -11.38 0.54 1.06
CA THR A 104 -12.49 -0.15 1.71
C THR A 104 -13.65 -0.39 0.77
N VAL A 105 -14.02 0.61 -0.03
CA VAL A 105 -15.09 0.45 -1.03
C VAL A 105 -14.70 -0.57 -2.10
N VAL A 106 -13.47 -0.49 -2.63
CA VAL A 106 -12.97 -1.45 -3.63
C VAL A 106 -12.90 -2.87 -3.04
N GLY A 107 -12.42 -2.99 -1.80
CA GLY A 107 -12.35 -4.24 -1.06
C GLY A 107 -13.73 -4.87 -0.87
N PHE A 108 -14.74 -4.08 -0.51
CA PHE A 108 -16.12 -4.56 -0.43
C PHE A 108 -16.69 -4.98 -1.79
N VAL A 109 -16.45 -4.23 -2.86
CA VAL A 109 -16.89 -4.62 -4.21
C VAL A 109 -16.28 -5.96 -4.59
N ILE A 110 -14.97 -6.13 -4.37
CA ILE A 110 -14.26 -7.37 -4.63
C ILE A 110 -14.78 -8.53 -3.76
N GLU A 111 -14.98 -8.30 -2.46
CA GLU A 111 -15.44 -9.32 -1.52
C GLU A 111 -16.87 -9.79 -1.84
N PHE A 112 -17.78 -8.86 -2.15
CA PHE A 112 -19.20 -9.18 -2.32
C PHE A 112 -19.59 -9.58 -3.74
N ASP A 113 -18.91 -9.06 -4.76
CA ASP A 113 -19.22 -9.37 -6.16
C ASP A 113 -18.29 -10.47 -6.69
N ALA A 114 -16.98 -10.21 -6.72
CA ALA A 114 -16.01 -11.12 -7.34
C ALA A 114 -15.97 -12.49 -6.63
N ARG A 115 -15.88 -12.54 -5.29
CA ARG A 115 -15.84 -13.84 -4.60
C ARG A 115 -17.14 -14.63 -4.72
N ARG A 116 -18.30 -13.96 -4.68
CA ARG A 116 -19.60 -14.63 -4.77
C ARG A 116 -19.79 -15.33 -6.12
N ASN A 117 -19.26 -14.75 -7.19
CA ASN A 117 -19.41 -15.25 -8.55
C ASN A 117 -18.35 -16.31 -8.96
N MET A 118 -17.24 -16.42 -8.22
CA MET A 118 -16.08 -17.25 -8.60
C MET A 118 -16.11 -18.71 -8.12
N GLY A 119 -17.23 -19.22 -7.61
CA GLY A 119 -17.37 -20.66 -7.32
C GLY A 119 -16.31 -21.20 -6.35
N VAL A 120 -16.15 -20.52 -5.20
CA VAL A 120 -15.08 -20.53 -4.18
C VAL A 120 -14.68 -21.91 -3.58
N ASN A 121 -15.15 -23.04 -4.11
CA ASN A 121 -14.94 -24.36 -3.53
C ASN A 121 -13.64 -25.07 -3.98
N ASN A 122 -12.88 -24.51 -4.93
CA ASN A 122 -11.59 -25.09 -5.34
C ASN A 122 -10.41 -24.42 -4.62
N VAL A 123 -9.69 -25.21 -3.81
CA VAL A 123 -8.50 -24.78 -3.06
C VAL A 123 -7.38 -24.27 -3.99
N GLN A 124 -7.18 -24.88 -5.17
CA GLN A 124 -6.16 -24.40 -6.12
C GLN A 124 -6.46 -22.99 -6.63
N TYR A 125 -7.74 -22.68 -6.87
CA TYR A 125 -8.15 -21.35 -7.31
C TYR A 125 -7.90 -20.28 -6.23
N ARG A 126 -8.03 -20.64 -4.95
CA ARG A 126 -7.67 -19.76 -3.82
C ARG A 126 -6.16 -19.53 -3.68
N ILE A 127 -5.34 -20.47 -4.17
CA ILE A 127 -3.87 -20.41 -4.05
C ILE A 127 -3.23 -19.69 -5.24
N GLN A 128 -3.80 -19.75 -6.45
CA GLN A 128 -3.16 -19.20 -7.65
C GLN A 128 -4.04 -18.21 -8.43
N GLY A 129 -5.31 -18.05 -8.07
CA GLY A 129 -6.22 -17.12 -8.75
C GLY A 129 -6.15 -15.69 -8.21
N PHE A 130 -7.07 -14.85 -8.71
CA PHE A 130 -7.34 -13.49 -8.23
C PHE A 130 -6.28 -12.44 -8.55
N ASP A 131 -5.78 -12.45 -9.79
CA ASP A 131 -4.87 -11.39 -10.26
C ASP A 131 -5.46 -9.99 -10.13
N ASP A 132 -6.78 -9.87 -10.35
CA ASP A 132 -7.53 -8.62 -10.18
C ASP A 132 -7.44 -8.06 -8.75
N PHE A 133 -7.16 -8.90 -7.75
CA PHE A 133 -7.08 -8.47 -6.35
C PHE A 133 -5.72 -7.83 -6.03
N GLY A 134 -4.76 -7.91 -6.97
CA GLY A 134 -3.47 -7.23 -6.89
C GLY A 134 -3.57 -5.70 -6.81
N ILE A 135 -4.70 -5.13 -7.22
CA ILE A 135 -4.93 -3.68 -7.15
C ILE A 135 -4.93 -3.13 -5.71
N LEU A 136 -5.44 -3.90 -4.75
CA LEU A 136 -5.51 -3.49 -3.34
C LEU A 136 -4.14 -3.33 -2.69
N PRO A 137 -3.24 -4.34 -2.72
CA PRO A 137 -1.91 -4.16 -2.19
C PRO A 137 -1.07 -3.19 -3.02
N ALA A 138 -1.28 -3.09 -4.34
CA ALA A 138 -0.62 -2.07 -5.15
C ALA A 138 -1.02 -0.65 -4.72
N TRP A 139 -2.31 -0.42 -4.49
CA TRP A 139 -2.80 0.84 -3.94
C TRP A 139 -2.22 1.10 -2.55
N GLN A 140 -2.14 0.08 -1.69
CA GLN A 140 -1.53 0.21 -0.37
C GLN A 140 -0.08 0.68 -0.47
N ILE A 141 0.71 0.12 -1.38
CA ILE A 141 2.08 0.59 -1.67
C ILE A 141 2.04 2.05 -2.13
N GLY A 142 1.11 2.42 -3.02
CA GLY A 142 0.92 3.80 -3.45
C GLY A 142 0.61 4.77 -2.31
N VAL A 143 -0.24 4.37 -1.36
CA VAL A 143 -0.50 5.11 -0.12
C VAL A 143 0.79 5.30 0.65
N GLN A 144 1.63 4.26 0.79
CA GLN A 144 2.92 4.39 1.51
C GLN A 144 3.93 5.29 0.78
N ILE A 145 3.99 5.23 -0.56
CA ILE A 145 4.84 6.12 -1.37
C ILE A 145 4.45 7.58 -1.17
N TRP A 146 3.15 7.87 -1.01
CA TRP A 146 2.66 9.22 -0.74
C TRP A 146 2.83 9.62 0.74
N SER A 147 2.41 8.75 1.67
CA SER A 147 2.27 9.08 3.09
C SER A 147 3.63 9.14 3.79
N PHE A 148 4.56 8.23 3.49
CA PHE A 148 5.85 8.17 4.17
C PHE A 148 6.70 9.46 4.02
N PRO A 149 6.94 10.01 2.81
CA PRO A 149 7.70 11.24 2.66
C PRO A 149 6.98 12.45 3.27
N LEU A 150 5.65 12.52 3.18
CA LEU A 150 4.87 13.62 3.76
C LEU A 150 4.83 13.55 5.29
N GLY A 151 4.63 12.35 5.82
CA GLY A 151 4.70 12.03 7.24
C GLY A 151 6.01 12.48 7.87
N LEU A 152 7.12 12.13 7.21
CA LEU A 152 8.46 12.48 7.65
C LEU A 152 8.80 13.97 7.49
N LEU A 153 8.48 14.57 6.35
CA LEU A 153 8.99 15.91 5.98
C LEU A 153 8.03 17.06 6.28
N MET A 154 6.72 16.80 6.38
CA MET A 154 5.69 17.86 6.50
C MET A 154 4.84 17.76 7.75
N VAL A 155 4.64 16.56 8.28
CA VAL A 155 3.68 16.27 9.36
C VAL A 155 4.38 15.94 10.67
N GLU A 156 5.69 15.65 10.60
CA GLU A 156 6.54 15.25 11.71
C GLU A 156 5.87 14.11 12.50
N GLU A 157 5.56 13.03 11.79
CA GLU A 157 5.00 11.83 12.41
C GLU A 157 5.97 11.21 13.41
N ASP A 158 5.41 10.59 14.44
CA ASP A 158 6.21 9.87 15.41
C ASP A 158 6.88 8.63 14.80
N SER A 159 7.90 8.13 15.48
CA SER A 159 8.67 6.97 15.02
C SER A 159 7.84 5.68 14.93
N ILE A 160 6.77 5.55 15.72
CA ILE A 160 5.88 4.38 15.69
C ILE A 160 5.09 4.37 14.38
N MET A 161 4.60 5.53 13.94
CA MET A 161 3.93 5.68 12.65
C MET A 161 4.88 5.42 11.48
N LEU A 162 6.13 5.86 11.54
CA LEU A 162 7.12 5.53 10.50
C LEU A 162 7.36 4.02 10.40
N VAL A 163 7.44 3.31 11.52
CA VAL A 163 7.54 1.84 11.54
C VAL A 163 6.27 1.20 10.98
N HIS A 164 5.10 1.76 11.28
CA HIS A 164 3.82 1.30 10.74
C HIS A 164 3.77 1.42 9.21
N HIS A 165 4.25 2.53 8.62
CA HIS A 165 4.35 2.69 7.17
C HIS A 165 5.24 1.62 6.52
N VAL A 166 6.41 1.34 7.10
CA VAL A 166 7.32 0.29 6.61
C VAL A 166 6.67 -1.09 6.71
N ALA A 167 6.02 -1.40 7.83
CA ALA A 167 5.31 -2.65 8.02
C ALA A 167 4.19 -2.84 6.99
N LEU A 168 3.40 -1.79 6.73
CA LEU A 168 2.33 -1.80 5.74
C LEU A 168 2.84 -1.96 4.31
N ALA A 169 3.94 -1.28 3.95
CA ALA A 169 4.57 -1.46 2.65
C ALA A 169 5.02 -2.91 2.46
N TRP A 170 5.65 -3.47 3.50
CA TRP A 170 6.12 -4.86 3.48
C TRP A 170 4.99 -5.88 3.36
N THR A 171 3.94 -5.74 4.17
CA THR A 171 2.80 -6.67 4.11
C THR A 171 2.08 -6.58 2.77
N ALA A 172 2.05 -5.41 2.12
CA ALA A 172 1.50 -5.24 0.78
C ALA A 172 2.40 -5.81 -0.33
N LEU A 173 3.73 -5.85 -0.16
CA LEU A 173 4.63 -6.44 -1.15
C LEU A 173 4.43 -7.95 -1.31
N LEU A 174 4.07 -8.67 -0.22
CA LEU A 174 3.83 -10.11 -0.27
C LEU A 174 2.73 -10.51 -1.28
N PRO A 175 1.48 -10.03 -1.19
CA PRO A 175 0.46 -10.34 -2.19
C PRO A 175 0.76 -9.69 -3.56
N CYS A 176 1.61 -8.67 -3.65
CA CYS A 176 2.03 -8.13 -4.94
C CYS A 176 2.96 -9.08 -5.70
N CYS A 177 3.95 -9.64 -4.99
CA CYS A 177 5.04 -10.41 -5.59
C CYS A 177 4.75 -11.90 -5.73
N PHE A 178 3.91 -12.45 -4.84
CA PHE A 178 3.66 -13.89 -4.77
C PHE A 178 2.28 -14.25 -5.31
N ARG A 179 2.22 -15.31 -6.13
CA ARG A 179 0.97 -15.94 -6.57
C ARG A 179 0.26 -16.65 -5.45
N ALA A 180 1.01 -17.14 -4.45
CA ALA A 180 0.56 -18.08 -3.43
C ALA A 180 -0.46 -17.48 -2.44
N GLY A 181 -1.76 -17.47 -2.78
CA GLY A 181 -2.90 -17.34 -1.87
C GLY A 181 -3.02 -16.08 -1.00
N PHE A 182 -1.98 -15.26 -0.89
CA PHE A 182 -1.99 -14.02 -0.11
C PHE A 182 -2.94 -12.99 -0.71
N ARG A 183 -3.08 -12.98 -2.04
CA ARG A 183 -4.04 -12.14 -2.76
C ARG A 183 -5.48 -12.45 -2.40
N TRP A 184 -5.80 -13.71 -2.06
CA TRP A 184 -7.14 -14.06 -1.61
C TRP A 184 -7.54 -13.16 -0.44
N HIS A 185 -6.69 -13.00 0.57
CA HIS A 185 -7.02 -12.22 1.77
C HIS A 185 -6.80 -10.71 1.64
N ALA A 186 -6.31 -10.21 0.50
CA ALA A 186 -6.03 -8.79 0.31
C ALA A 186 -7.24 -7.88 0.58
N PRO A 187 -8.48 -8.20 0.17
CA PRO A 187 -9.67 -7.41 0.51
C PRO A 187 -9.91 -7.24 2.00
N PHE A 188 -9.52 -8.22 2.82
CA PHE A 188 -9.69 -8.17 4.27
C PHE A 188 -8.60 -7.37 4.99
N PHE A 189 -7.36 -7.44 4.49
CA PHE A 189 -6.21 -6.78 5.12
C PHE A 189 -6.02 -5.33 4.68
N PHE A 190 -6.44 -5.01 3.45
CA PHE A 190 -6.24 -3.70 2.85
C PHE A 190 -7.54 -3.00 2.47
N GLY A 191 -8.71 -3.63 2.55
CA GLY A 191 -10.02 -2.98 2.40
C GLY A 191 -10.70 -2.84 3.75
#